data_AF-A0A397RY58-F1
#
_entry.id   AF-A0A397RY58-F1
#
_cell.length_a   1.000
_cell.length_b   1.000
_cell.length_c   1.000
_cell.angle_alpha   90.00
_cell.angle_beta   90.00
_cell.angle_gamma   90.00
#
_symmetry.space_group_name_H-M   'P 1'
#
loop_
_entity.id
_entity.type
_entity.pdbx_description
1 polymer ?
#
loop_
_entity_poly.entity_id
_entity_poly.type
_entity_poly.pdbx_seq_one_letter_code
_entity_poly.pdbx_strand_id
1 'polypeptide(L)'
;MKGRNYSNLEGKLDLSDFVNLKELSCRLNKLTSLDLSNCPKLEEVACNDNLLTSLALPSNLTNLRELDLSNNNFPVNQDLSFLTPYTSLERVWLENNNKKRINQDIYNHFSGSLDYLSNMKKLKKLDISNTDIDEVDVNKLPTSLKSIKYSIEERPSCKLTKIVSQLDV
;
A
#
# COMPACT_ATOMS: atom_id res chain seq x y z
N MET A 1 18.81 23.82 -17.21
CA MET A 1 18.76 23.61 -15.74
C MET A 1 17.60 22.67 -15.43
N LYS A 2 17.87 21.43 -15.00
CA LYS A 2 16.82 20.47 -14.58
C LYS A 2 16.47 20.73 -13.11
N GLY A 3 15.55 21.67 -12.87
CA GLY A 3 14.98 21.87 -11.55
C GLY A 3 14.12 20.66 -11.20
N ARG A 4 14.61 19.80 -10.31
CA ARG A 4 13.76 18.83 -9.62
C ARG A 4 12.88 19.62 -8.66
N ASN A 5 11.69 20.03 -9.09
CA ASN A 5 10.65 20.49 -8.18
C ASN A 5 10.17 19.27 -7.40
N TYR A 6 10.86 18.96 -6.30
CA TYR A 6 10.30 18.13 -5.25
C TYR A 6 9.15 18.94 -4.65
N SER A 7 7.92 18.59 -5.01
CA SER A 7 6.75 19.15 -4.35
C SER A 7 6.87 18.88 -2.84
N ASN A 8 6.76 19.94 -2.03
CA ASN A 8 6.77 19.86 -0.56
C ASN A 8 5.33 19.93 -0.03
N LEU A 9 4.38 19.26 -0.70
CA LEU A 9 2.99 19.30 -0.25
C LEU A 9 2.90 18.62 1.12
N GLU A 10 2.35 19.34 2.09
CA GLU A 10 2.17 18.89 3.46
C GLU A 10 0.71 19.08 3.88
N GLY A 11 0.29 18.40 4.94
CA GLY A 11 -1.09 18.45 5.42
C GLY A 11 -2.07 17.63 4.58
N LYS A 12 -3.27 18.18 4.33
CA LYS A 12 -4.37 17.54 3.61
C LYS A 12 -4.44 18.07 2.17
N LEU A 13 -4.56 17.16 1.21
CA LEU A 13 -4.91 17.49 -0.17
C LEU A 13 -6.43 17.42 -0.33
N ASP A 14 -7.06 18.53 -0.72
CA ASP A 14 -8.49 18.56 -1.02
C ASP A 14 -8.72 18.22 -2.51
N LEU A 15 -9.39 17.09 -2.74
CA LEU A 15 -9.76 16.59 -4.08
C LEU A 15 -11.27 16.44 -4.24
N SER A 16 -12.06 17.11 -3.39
CA SER A 16 -13.52 16.95 -3.35
C SER A 16 -14.23 17.26 -4.68
N ASP A 17 -13.72 18.24 -5.45
CA ASP A 17 -14.29 18.61 -6.75
C ASP A 17 -13.87 17.69 -7.91
N PHE A 18 -12.90 16.79 -7.69
CA PHE A 18 -12.31 15.95 -8.74
C PHE A 18 -13.07 14.63 -8.91
N VAL A 19 -14.41 14.70 -9.01
CA VAL A 19 -15.31 13.52 -9.11
C VAL A 19 -15.04 12.62 -10.32
N ASN A 20 -14.33 13.12 -11.32
CA ASN A 20 -13.92 12.39 -12.52
C ASN A 20 -12.48 11.88 -12.50
N LEU A 21 -11.76 12.04 -11.38
CA LEU A 21 -10.37 11.61 -11.24
C LEU A 21 -10.27 10.09 -11.41
N LYS A 22 -9.43 9.68 -12.36
CA LYS A 22 -9.11 8.27 -12.65
C LYS A 22 -7.74 7.89 -12.10
N GLU A 23 -6.79 8.80 -12.16
CA GLU A 23 -5.40 8.53 -11.77
C GLU A 23 -4.93 9.64 -10.85
N LEU A 24 -4.37 9.27 -9.70
CA LEU A 24 -3.74 10.19 -8.78
C LEU A 24 -2.31 9.77 -8.51
N SER A 25 -1.37 10.70 -8.70
CA SER A 25 0.02 10.54 -8.32
C SER A 25 0.45 11.71 -7.44
N CYS A 26 0.57 11.48 -6.13
CA CYS A 26 1.05 12.45 -5.14
C CYS A 26 2.33 11.98 -4.42
N ARG A 27 3.10 11.10 -5.09
CA ARG A 27 4.37 10.54 -4.61
C ARG A 27 5.37 11.61 -4.18
N LEU A 28 6.28 11.24 -3.27
CA LEU A 28 7.42 12.09 -2.86
C LEU A 28 6.97 13.45 -2.29
N ASN A 29 6.00 13.43 -1.39
CA ASN A 29 5.50 14.61 -0.67
C ASN A 29 5.58 14.36 0.84
N LYS A 30 4.96 15.22 1.65
CA LYS A 30 4.89 15.13 3.11
C LYS A 30 3.44 15.07 3.60
N LEU A 31 2.56 14.49 2.80
CA LEU A 31 1.16 14.34 3.17
C LEU A 31 1.04 13.39 4.37
N THR A 32 0.22 13.76 5.34
CA THR A 32 -0.03 12.94 6.54
C THR A 32 -1.37 12.21 6.47
N SER A 33 -2.28 12.67 5.61
CA SER A 33 -3.55 12.01 5.31
C SER A 33 -3.93 12.26 3.86
N LEU A 34 -4.70 11.34 3.28
CA LEU A 34 -5.24 11.47 1.93
C LEU A 34 -6.71 11.03 1.93
N ASP A 35 -7.59 11.92 1.50
CA ASP A 35 -9.03 11.69 1.47
C ASP A 35 -9.53 11.70 0.03
N LEU A 36 -9.77 10.50 -0.50
CA LEU A 36 -10.24 10.25 -1.87
C LEU A 36 -11.69 9.76 -1.89
N SER A 37 -12.41 9.89 -0.78
CA SER A 37 -13.79 9.39 -0.64
C SER A 37 -14.75 9.93 -1.72
N ASN A 38 -14.48 11.13 -2.24
CA ASN A 38 -15.24 11.80 -3.31
C ASN A 38 -14.75 11.51 -4.73
N CYS A 39 -13.84 10.54 -4.93
CA CYS A 39 -13.26 10.21 -6.23
C CYS A 39 -13.71 8.80 -6.72
N PRO A 40 -14.99 8.60 -7.08
CA PRO A 40 -15.56 7.27 -7.35
C PRO A 40 -15.05 6.60 -8.64
N LYS A 41 -14.32 7.33 -9.49
CA LYS A 41 -13.80 6.85 -10.76
C LYS A 41 -12.32 6.46 -10.72
N LEU A 42 -11.70 6.42 -9.53
CA LEU A 42 -10.29 6.08 -9.40
C LEU A 42 -9.99 4.67 -9.92
N GLU A 43 -8.94 4.60 -10.71
CA GLU A 43 -8.35 3.42 -11.32
C GLU A 43 -6.93 3.20 -10.78
N GLU A 44 -6.16 4.26 -10.54
CA GLU A 44 -4.78 4.18 -10.07
C GLU A 44 -4.46 5.25 -9.01
N VAL A 45 -3.86 4.82 -7.89
CA VAL A 45 -3.42 5.72 -6.82
C VAL A 45 -1.98 5.41 -6.45
N ALA A 46 -1.09 6.36 -6.73
CA ALA A 46 0.31 6.35 -6.31
C ALA A 46 0.57 7.44 -5.27
N CYS A 47 0.67 7.04 -4.00
CA CYS A 47 0.90 7.94 -2.87
C CYS A 47 2.12 7.54 -2.05
N ASN A 48 3.04 6.79 -2.65
CA ASN A 48 4.28 6.35 -2.04
C ASN A 48 5.19 7.51 -1.62
N ASP A 49 6.08 7.23 -0.67
CA ASP A 49 7.04 8.21 -0.15
C ASP A 49 6.35 9.49 0.36
N ASN A 50 5.31 9.30 1.17
CA ASN A 50 4.65 10.33 1.97
C ASN A 50 4.74 9.96 3.46
N LEU A 51 4.01 10.66 4.33
CA LEU A 51 3.91 10.38 5.77
C LEU A 51 2.49 9.95 6.14
N LEU A 52 1.77 9.30 5.20
CA LEU A 52 0.36 8.98 5.39
C LEU A 52 0.17 8.06 6.59
N THR A 53 -0.70 8.47 7.51
CA THR A 53 -1.19 7.65 8.62
C THR A 53 -2.59 7.12 8.33
N SER A 54 -3.26 7.65 7.31
CA SER A 54 -4.61 7.26 6.88
C SER A 54 -4.82 7.54 5.39
N LEU A 55 -5.64 6.69 4.78
CA LEU A 55 -6.16 6.86 3.43
C LEU A 55 -7.66 6.55 3.46
N ALA A 56 -8.50 7.49 3.04
CA ALA A 56 -9.91 7.25 2.80
C ALA A 56 -10.14 7.03 1.30
N LEU A 57 -10.71 5.88 0.94
CA LEU A 57 -11.13 5.56 -0.42
C LEU A 57 -12.67 5.50 -0.48
N PRO A 58 -13.29 5.67 -1.65
CA PRO A 58 -14.74 5.49 -1.81
C PRO A 58 -15.15 4.06 -1.47
N SER A 59 -16.20 3.89 -0.68
CA SER A 59 -16.69 2.57 -0.21
C SER A 59 -17.13 1.62 -1.32
N ASN A 60 -17.52 2.15 -2.49
CA ASN A 60 -17.99 1.38 -3.64
C ASN A 60 -17.03 1.47 -4.85
N LEU A 61 -15.73 1.66 -4.60
CA LEU A 61 -14.75 1.80 -5.68
C LEU A 61 -14.49 0.45 -6.37
N THR A 62 -15.09 0.25 -7.54
CA THR A 62 -15.00 -1.01 -8.30
C THR A 62 -13.95 -1.01 -9.41
N ASN A 63 -13.29 0.13 -9.64
CA ASN A 63 -12.39 0.33 -10.77
C ASN A 63 -10.92 0.45 -10.36
N LEU A 64 -10.60 0.42 -9.06
CA LEU A 64 -9.22 0.57 -8.58
C LEU A 64 -8.39 -0.66 -8.96
N ARG A 65 -7.38 -0.45 -9.80
CA ARG A 65 -6.48 -1.47 -10.34
C ARG A 65 -5.11 -1.40 -9.70
N GLU A 66 -4.64 -0.22 -9.34
CA GLU A 66 -3.30 -0.03 -8.76
C GLU A 66 -3.36 0.85 -7.51
N LEU A 67 -2.72 0.38 -6.44
CA LEU A 67 -2.59 1.10 -5.18
C LEU A 67 -1.17 0.97 -4.64
N ASP A 68 -0.45 2.07 -4.62
CA ASP A 68 0.89 2.17 -4.05
C ASP A 68 0.88 3.01 -2.77
N LEU A 69 1.06 2.32 -1.65
CA LEU A 69 1.14 2.86 -0.29
C LEU A 69 2.56 2.76 0.28
N SER A 70 3.54 2.34 -0.52
CA SER A 70 4.90 2.08 -0.05
C SER A 70 5.53 3.30 0.62
N ASN A 71 6.38 3.06 1.62
CA ASN A 71 7.12 4.10 2.34
C ASN A 71 6.21 5.24 2.86
N ASN A 72 5.18 4.89 3.63
CA ASN A 72 4.32 5.84 4.36
C ASN A 72 4.53 5.72 5.88
N ASN A 73 3.53 6.04 6.70
CA ASN A 73 3.61 5.95 8.16
C ASN A 73 2.31 5.39 8.76
N PHE A 74 1.71 4.39 8.11
CA PHE A 74 0.47 3.77 8.60
C PHE A 74 0.68 3.15 9.98
N PRO A 75 -0.27 3.32 10.92
CA PRO A 75 -0.08 2.99 12.32
C PRO A 75 -0.02 1.48 12.57
N VAL A 76 0.48 1.14 13.77
CA VAL A 76 0.46 -0.24 14.29
C VAL A 76 -0.97 -0.79 14.30
N ASN A 77 -1.10 -2.10 14.07
CA ASN A 77 -2.37 -2.84 13.97
C ASN A 77 -3.21 -2.50 12.73
N GLN A 78 -2.64 -1.85 11.72
CA GLN A 78 -3.27 -1.78 10.40
C GLN A 78 -3.07 -3.12 9.69
N ASP A 79 -4.06 -4.01 9.77
CA ASP A 79 -4.06 -5.23 8.96
C ASP A 79 -4.54 -4.96 7.52
N LEU A 80 -4.59 -5.99 6.68
CA LEU A 80 -4.97 -5.88 5.26
C LEU A 80 -6.49 -5.96 5.02
N SER A 81 -7.32 -6.04 6.06
CA SER A 81 -8.77 -6.14 5.90
C SER A 81 -9.37 -4.95 5.16
N PHE A 82 -8.75 -3.76 5.25
CA PHE A 82 -9.17 -2.57 4.52
C PHE A 82 -9.11 -2.71 3.00
N LEU A 83 -8.32 -3.66 2.48
CA LEU A 83 -8.22 -3.94 1.04
C LEU A 83 -9.35 -4.85 0.54
N THR A 84 -10.04 -5.56 1.43
CA THR A 84 -11.08 -6.56 1.07
C THR A 84 -12.21 -6.03 0.18
N PRO A 85 -12.66 -4.76 0.28
CA PRO A 85 -13.69 -4.24 -0.62
C PRO A 85 -13.20 -4.05 -2.06
N TYR A 86 -11.89 -3.83 -2.26
CA TYR A 86 -11.32 -3.42 -3.55
C TYR A 86 -10.84 -4.62 -4.38
N THR A 87 -11.75 -5.56 -4.65
CA THR A 87 -11.47 -6.81 -5.39
C THR A 87 -11.03 -6.60 -6.85
N SER A 88 -11.13 -5.37 -7.36
CA SER A 88 -10.65 -4.97 -8.68
C SER A 88 -9.12 -4.81 -8.77
N LEU A 89 -8.44 -4.69 -7.63
CA LEU A 89 -7.00 -4.43 -7.56
C LEU A 89 -6.20 -5.51 -8.30
N GLU A 90 -5.25 -5.06 -9.09
CA GLU A 90 -4.30 -5.87 -9.85
C GLU A 90 -2.88 -5.79 -9.28
N ARG A 91 -2.51 -4.64 -8.69
CA ARG A 91 -1.17 -4.41 -8.12
C ARG A 91 -1.28 -3.62 -6.83
N VAL A 92 -0.60 -4.11 -5.80
CA VAL A 92 -0.53 -3.47 -4.49
C VAL A 92 0.91 -3.44 -4.01
N TRP A 93 1.36 -2.25 -3.58
CA TRP A 93 2.68 -2.02 -3.01
C TRP A 93 2.54 -1.48 -1.59
N LEU A 94 3.06 -2.21 -0.61
CA LEU A 94 2.95 -1.92 0.82
C LEU A 94 4.32 -1.76 1.48
N GLU A 95 5.39 -1.89 0.70
CA GLU A 95 6.73 -2.12 1.22
C GLU A 95 7.35 -0.93 1.94
N ASN A 96 8.32 -1.24 2.78
CA ASN A 96 9.16 -0.27 3.48
C ASN A 96 10.63 -0.45 3.03
N ASN A 97 11.08 0.35 2.06
CA ASN A 97 12.44 0.25 1.53
C ASN A 97 13.28 1.51 1.79
N ASN A 98 12.74 2.51 2.46
CA ASN A 98 13.48 3.70 2.84
C ASN A 98 14.21 3.51 4.18
N LYS A 99 15.43 2.94 4.12
CA LYS A 99 16.27 2.66 5.30
C LYS A 99 16.42 3.84 6.26
N LYS A 100 16.61 5.05 5.72
CA LYS A 100 16.78 6.26 6.55
C LYS A 100 15.53 6.53 7.40
N ARG A 101 14.35 6.37 6.80
CA ARG A 101 13.08 6.56 7.50
C ARG A 101 12.76 5.41 8.44
N ILE A 102 13.09 4.17 8.07
CA ILE A 102 12.97 3.00 8.96
C ILE A 102 13.77 3.21 10.24
N ASN A 103 15.02 3.69 10.13
CA ASN A 103 15.86 4.02 11.30
C ASN A 103 15.29 5.15 12.18
N GLN A 104 14.31 5.90 11.69
CA GLN A 104 13.61 6.96 12.41
C GLN A 104 12.23 6.51 12.90
N ASP A 105 11.90 5.23 12.74
CA ASP A 105 10.57 4.66 13.02
C ASP A 105 9.45 5.32 12.21
N ILE A 106 9.75 5.72 10.95
CA ILE A 106 8.80 6.31 10.02
C ILE A 106 8.58 5.34 8.85
N TYR A 107 7.67 4.38 9.03
CA TYR A 107 7.36 3.37 8.01
C TYR A 107 5.96 2.81 8.22
N ASN A 108 5.46 2.03 7.27
CA ASN A 108 4.15 1.39 7.38
C ASN A 108 4.21 0.18 8.32
N HIS A 109 3.34 0.14 9.32
CA HIS A 109 3.21 -1.00 10.23
C HIS A 109 2.10 -1.98 9.78
N PHE A 110 1.99 -2.23 8.46
CA PHE A 110 1.05 -3.23 7.94
C PHE A 110 1.36 -4.61 8.52
N SER A 111 0.34 -5.28 9.05
CA SER A 111 0.48 -6.53 9.82
C SER A 111 -0.65 -7.53 9.57
N GLY A 112 -0.61 -8.66 10.27
CA GLY A 112 -1.66 -9.68 10.19
C GLY A 112 -1.48 -10.62 9.00
N SER A 113 -2.60 -11.14 8.49
CA SER A 113 -2.63 -12.27 7.57
C SER A 113 -2.79 -11.87 6.11
N LEU A 114 -2.12 -12.58 5.19
CA LEU A 114 -2.39 -12.48 3.75
C LEU A 114 -3.76 -13.04 3.35
N ASP A 115 -4.42 -13.80 4.22
CA ASP A 115 -5.73 -14.42 3.96
C ASP A 115 -6.84 -13.40 3.67
N TYR A 116 -6.69 -12.16 4.14
CA TYR A 116 -7.59 -11.05 3.79
C TYR A 116 -7.66 -10.81 2.28
N LEU A 117 -6.62 -11.18 1.54
CA LEU A 117 -6.55 -10.98 0.10
C LEU A 117 -7.23 -12.10 -0.69
N SER A 118 -7.69 -13.18 -0.04
CA SER A 118 -8.17 -14.41 -0.70
C SER A 118 -9.21 -14.22 -1.82
N ASN A 119 -10.09 -13.23 -1.70
CA ASN A 119 -11.13 -12.92 -2.69
C ASN A 119 -10.67 -11.99 -3.84
N MET A 120 -9.40 -11.57 -3.87
CA MET A 120 -8.87 -10.63 -4.86
C MET A 120 -8.51 -11.33 -6.18
N LYS A 121 -9.54 -11.73 -6.94
CA LYS A 121 -9.44 -12.52 -8.18
C LYS A 121 -8.65 -11.86 -9.32
N LYS A 122 -8.29 -10.58 -9.19
CA LYS A 122 -7.51 -9.83 -10.18
C LYS A 122 -6.09 -9.48 -9.72
N LEU A 123 -5.75 -9.72 -8.45
CA LEU A 123 -4.47 -9.34 -7.88
C LEU A 123 -3.36 -10.17 -8.52
N LYS A 124 -2.45 -9.51 -9.23
CA LYS A 124 -1.33 -10.12 -9.97
C LYS A 124 0.01 -9.90 -9.28
N LYS A 125 0.19 -8.73 -8.65
CA LYS A 125 1.45 -8.35 -8.01
C LYS A 125 1.18 -7.79 -6.62
N LEU A 126 1.97 -8.25 -5.67
CA LEU A 126 1.95 -7.79 -4.29
C LEU A 126 3.39 -7.57 -3.84
N ASP A 127 3.73 -6.40 -3.32
CA ASP A 127 5.01 -6.17 -2.64
C ASP A 127 4.75 -5.88 -1.15
N ILE A 128 5.30 -6.74 -0.30
CA ILE A 128 5.14 -6.71 1.16
C ILE A 128 6.48 -6.62 1.87
N SER A 129 7.53 -6.22 1.16
CA SER A 129 8.88 -6.17 1.70
C SER A 129 8.95 -5.33 2.97
N ASN A 130 9.63 -5.83 4.00
CA ASN A 130 9.89 -5.15 5.26
C ASN A 130 8.62 -4.73 6.04
N THR A 131 7.51 -5.44 5.86
CA THR A 131 6.26 -5.26 6.62
C THR A 131 6.17 -6.21 7.83
N ASP A 132 5.16 -6.04 8.68
CA ASP A 132 4.88 -6.91 9.83
C ASP A 132 3.77 -7.93 9.57
N ILE A 133 3.48 -8.20 8.30
CA ILE A 133 2.59 -9.31 7.90
C ILE A 133 3.26 -10.61 8.33
N ASP A 134 2.55 -11.45 9.06
CA ASP A 134 3.17 -12.56 9.77
C ASP A 134 2.35 -13.85 9.78
N GLU A 135 1.31 -13.90 8.95
CA GLU A 135 0.49 -15.07 8.73
C GLU A 135 0.12 -15.21 7.24
N VAL A 136 0.10 -16.45 6.75
CA VAL A 136 -0.39 -16.81 5.41
C VAL A 136 -0.89 -18.25 5.41
N ASP A 137 -2.10 -18.49 4.91
CA ASP A 137 -2.48 -19.79 4.36
C ASP A 137 -2.26 -19.76 2.85
N VAL A 138 -1.19 -20.42 2.40
CA VAL A 138 -0.80 -20.43 0.98
C VAL A 138 -1.90 -20.94 0.05
N ASN A 139 -2.82 -21.76 0.55
CA ASN A 139 -3.95 -22.28 -0.22
C ASN A 139 -5.06 -21.24 -0.43
N LYS A 140 -5.08 -20.18 0.37
CA LYS A 140 -6.03 -19.06 0.25
C LYS A 140 -5.48 -17.88 -0.52
N LEU A 141 -4.21 -17.90 -0.92
CA LEU A 141 -3.66 -16.85 -1.76
C LEU A 141 -4.47 -16.72 -3.08
N PRO A 142 -4.72 -15.50 -3.57
CA PRO A 142 -5.36 -15.30 -4.87
C PRO A 142 -4.73 -16.13 -5.98
N THR A 143 -5.54 -16.93 -6.66
CA THR A 143 -5.09 -17.73 -7.81
C THR A 143 -4.59 -16.88 -8.98
N SER A 144 -4.90 -15.59 -9.00
CA SER A 144 -4.41 -14.62 -9.97
C SER A 144 -3.01 -14.09 -9.69
N LEU A 145 -2.46 -14.30 -8.49
CA LEU A 145 -1.13 -13.81 -8.12
C LEU A 145 -0.08 -14.45 -9.00
N LYS A 146 0.73 -13.59 -9.60
CA LYS A 146 1.88 -13.98 -10.44
C LYS A 146 3.20 -13.77 -9.73
N SER A 147 3.22 -12.88 -8.74
CA SER A 147 4.42 -12.51 -8.00
C SER A 147 4.03 -11.89 -6.67
N ILE A 148 4.61 -12.45 -5.60
CA ILE A 148 4.69 -11.82 -4.29
C ILE A 148 6.16 -11.44 -4.11
N LYS A 149 6.43 -10.15 -3.93
CA LYS A 149 7.76 -9.64 -3.62
C LYS A 149 7.88 -9.41 -2.13
N TYR A 150 8.94 -9.95 -1.55
CA TYR A 150 9.31 -9.73 -0.16
C TYR A 150 10.83 -9.58 -0.07
N SER A 151 11.25 -8.80 0.92
CA SER A 151 12.61 -8.66 1.39
C SER A 151 12.55 -8.32 2.88
N ILE A 152 13.59 -8.68 3.61
CA ILE A 152 13.77 -8.34 5.02
C ILE A 152 15.08 -7.55 5.24
N GLU A 153 15.77 -7.17 4.16
CA GLU A 153 17.12 -6.60 4.24
C GLU A 153 17.15 -5.22 4.89
N GLU A 154 16.15 -4.39 4.63
CA GLU A 154 16.07 -3.04 5.21
C GLU A 154 15.46 -3.04 6.61
N ARG A 155 14.74 -4.11 6.97
CA ARG A 155 14.17 -4.29 8.31
C ARG A 155 14.24 -5.77 8.74
N PRO A 156 15.43 -6.28 9.13
CA PRO A 156 15.61 -7.69 9.48
C PRO A 156 14.78 -8.16 10.69
N SER A 157 14.33 -7.23 11.53
CA SER A 157 13.49 -7.49 12.70
C SER A 157 11.98 -7.55 12.40
N CYS A 158 11.57 -7.35 11.14
CA CYS A 158 10.16 -7.36 10.76
C CYS A 158 9.54 -8.76 10.93
N LYS A 159 8.22 -8.80 11.17
CA LYS A 159 7.54 -10.08 11.40
C LYS A 159 7.36 -10.93 10.13
N LEU A 160 7.60 -10.36 8.94
CA LEU A 160 7.61 -11.08 7.67
C LEU A 160 8.53 -12.31 7.69
N THR A 161 9.61 -12.25 8.47
CA THR A 161 10.53 -13.37 8.73
C THR A 161 9.85 -14.67 9.14
N LYS A 162 8.63 -14.62 9.72
CA LYS A 162 7.87 -15.81 10.12
C LYS A 162 7.23 -16.57 8.97
N ILE A 163 7.00 -15.91 7.84
CA ILE A 163 6.23 -16.47 6.71
C ILE A 163 7.01 -16.58 5.41
N VAL A 164 8.21 -15.97 5.29
CA VAL A 164 9.00 -16.00 4.04
C VAL A 164 9.21 -17.42 3.51
N SER A 165 9.51 -18.39 4.38
CA SER A 165 9.72 -19.79 3.97
C SER A 165 8.46 -20.47 3.42
N GLN A 166 7.27 -19.95 3.74
CA GLN A 166 6.00 -20.42 3.20
C GLN A 166 5.71 -19.79 1.83
N LEU A 167 6.34 -18.65 1.51
CA LEU A 167 6.19 -17.95 0.23
C LEU A 167 7.20 -18.40 -0.83
N ASP A 168 8.28 -19.08 -0.43
CA ASP A 168 9.34 -19.63 -1.30
C ASP A 168 8.92 -20.92 -2.06
N VAL A 169 7.62 -21.27 -2.09
CA VAL A 169 7.10 -22.57 -2.59
C VAL A 169 6.75 -22.55 -4.08
#